data_AF-A0A1I0HCH5-F1
#
_entry.id   AF-A0A1I0HCH5-F1
#
_cell.length_a   1.000
_cell.length_b   1.000
_cell.length_c   1.000
_cell.angle_alpha   90.00
_cell.angle_beta   90.00
_cell.angle_gamma   90.00
#
_symmetry.space_group_name_H-M   'P 1'
#
loop_
_entity.id
_entity.type
_entity.pdbx_description
1 polymer ?
#
loop_
_entity_poly.entity_id
_entity_poly.type
_entity_poly.pdbx_seq_one_letter_code
_entity_poly.pdbx_strand_id
1 'polypeptide(L)' 'MTPATNQPTKLNRVQISLLRLFERGMSEEDTLELQRVIVAHLSQKMLAEVERIDAERDYTAEDYERMLNAPS' A
#
# COMPACT_ATOMS: atom_id res chain seq x y z
N MET A 1 7.21 10.33 -24.12
CA MET A 1 5.91 10.85 -23.62
C MET A 1 5.75 10.35 -22.20
N THR A 2 5.92 11.20 -21.19
CA THR A 2 5.71 10.86 -19.78
C THR A 2 4.20 10.83 -19.48
N PRO A 3 3.66 9.80 -18.80
CA PRO A 3 2.26 9.81 -18.43
C PRO A 3 2.07 10.85 -17.33
N ALA A 4 1.17 11.80 -17.55
CA ALA A 4 0.72 12.70 -16.49
C ALA A 4 -0.04 11.85 -15.46
N THR A 5 0.60 11.58 -14.32
CA THR A 5 -0.05 10.98 -13.16
C THR A 5 -1.07 11.99 -12.67
N ASN A 6 -2.35 11.77 -13.00
CA ASN A 6 -3.48 12.58 -12.55
C ASN A 6 -3.63 12.38 -11.03
N GLN A 7 -2.76 13.03 -10.26
CA GLN A 7 -2.85 13.09 -8.81
C GLN A 7 -4.13 13.85 -8.48
N PRO A 8 -5.12 13.25 -7.80
CA PRO A 8 -6.33 13.97 -7.44
C PRO A 8 -5.93 15.12 -6.51
N THR A 9 -6.06 16.35 -7.00
CA THR A 9 -5.72 17.59 -6.26
C THR A 9 -6.68 17.88 -5.12
N LYS A 10 -7.76 17.09 -4.98
CA LYS A 10 -8.74 17.20 -3.92
C LYS A 10 -8.85 15.90 -3.15
N LEU A 11 -8.67 16.02 -1.83
CA LEU A 11 -8.97 14.95 -0.90
C LEU A 11 -10.47 14.62 -0.93
N ASN A 12 -10.79 13.33 -0.87
CA ASN A 12 -12.17 12.88 -0.75
C ASN A 12 -12.71 13.14 0.67
N ARG A 13 -14.03 12.98 0.83
CA ARG A 13 -14.73 13.28 2.08
C ARG A 13 -14.18 12.52 3.29
N VAL A 14 -13.74 11.27 3.10
CA VAL A 14 -13.18 10.43 4.18
C VAL A 14 -11.79 10.92 4.56
N GLN A 15 -10.94 11.22 3.58
CA GLN A 15 -9.60 11.77 3.80
C GLN A 15 -9.64 13.09 4.58
N ILE A 16 -10.57 13.99 4.23
CA ILE A 16 -10.78 15.25 4.97
C ILE A 16 -11.25 14.98 6.41
N SER A 17 -12.12 13.98 6.60
CA SER A 17 -12.62 13.62 7.93
C SER A 17 -11.51 13.02 8.81
N LEU A 18 -10.60 12.24 8.23
CA LEU A 18 -9.41 11.74 8.92
C LEU A 18 -8.45 12.87 9.31
N LEU A 19 -8.21 13.84 8.43
CA LEU A 19 -7.39 15.01 8.79
C LEU A 19 -7.98 15.79 9.95
N ARG A 20 -9.30 16.02 9.96
CA ARG A 20 -10.01 16.68 11.08
C ARG A 20 -10.00 15.85 12.36
N LEU A 21 -9.95 14.52 12.26
CA LEU A 21 -9.79 13.64 13.41
C LEU A 21 -8.41 13.85 14.04
N PHE A 22 -7.36 13.99 13.22
CA PHE A 22 -5.99 14.27 13.68
C PHE A 22 -5.78 15.68 14.23
N GLU A 23 -6.56 16.67 13.77
CA GLU A 23 -6.54 18.03 14.33
C GLU A 23 -7.01 18.05 15.79
N ARG A 24 -7.84 17.08 16.20
CA ARG A 24 -8.13 16.84 17.61
C ARG A 24 -6.99 15.99 18.16
N GLY A 25 -6.31 16.48 19.20
CA GLY A 25 -5.26 15.70 19.85
C GLY A 25 -5.76 14.29 20.17
N MET A 26 -5.06 13.29 19.65
CA MET A 26 -5.32 11.87 19.93
C MET A 26 -4.40 11.42 21.06
N SER A 27 -4.85 10.46 21.87
CA SER A 27 -3.93 9.79 22.79
C SER A 27 -2.90 8.98 22.00
N GLU A 28 -1.77 8.65 22.63
CA GLU A 28 -0.75 7.79 22.02
C GLU A 28 -1.32 6.39 21.70
N GLU A 29 -2.20 5.89 22.56
CA GLU A 29 -2.92 4.62 22.39
C GLU A 29 -3.80 4.64 21.13
N ASP A 30 -4.67 5.65 21.00
CA ASP A 30 -5.54 5.79 19.82
C ASP A 30 -4.72 5.96 18.53
N THR A 31 -3.59 6.66 18.62
CA THR A 31 -2.67 6.88 17.49
C THR A 31 -2.07 5.54 17.03
N LEU A 32 -1.63 4.72 17.98
CA LEU A 32 -1.05 3.41 17.72
C LEU A 32 -2.10 2.45 17.12
N GLU A 33 -3.33 2.46 17.62
CA GLU A 33 -4.42 1.66 17.07
C GLU A 33 -4.69 2.01 15.62
N LEU A 34 -4.80 3.31 15.31
CA LEU A 34 -5.06 3.74 13.94
C LEU A 34 -3.89 3.42 13.00
N GLN A 35 -2.65 3.57 13.48
CA GLN A 35 -1.47 3.19 12.71
C GLN A 35 -1.52 1.71 12.32
N ARG A 36 -1.89 0.82 13.25
CA ARG A 36 -2.04 -0.62 12.97
C ARG A 36 -3.09 -0.88 11.89
N VAL A 37 -4.24 -0.22 11.96
CA VAL A 37 -5.31 -0.37 10.94
C VAL A 37 -4.82 0.07 9.55
N ILE A 38 -4.15 1.21 9.46
CA ILE A 38 -3.61 1.72 8.19
C ILE A 38 -2.55 0.76 7.63
N VAL A 39 -1.60 0.32 8.46
CA VAL A 39 -0.53 -0.60 8.05
C VAL A 39 -1.10 -1.94 7.60
N ALA A 40 -2.08 -2.50 8.32
CA ALA A 40 -2.73 -3.74 7.94
C ALA A 40 -3.40 -3.63 6.56
N HIS A 41 -4.14 -2.54 6.32
CA HIS A 41 -4.77 -2.29 5.02
C HIS A 41 -3.76 -2.17 3.88
N LEU A 42 -2.68 -1.41 4.09
CA LEU A 42 -1.64 -1.24 3.08
C LEU A 42 -0.89 -2.54 2.79
N SER A 43 -0.62 -3.36 3.82
CA SER A 43 0.01 -4.68 3.68
C SER A 43 -0.85 -5.62 2.83
N GLN A 44 -2.16 -5.66 3.08
CA GLN A 44 -3.08 -6.46 2.27
C GLN A 44 -3.12 -6.02 0.80
N LYS A 45 -3.12 -4.70 0.53
CA LYS A 45 -3.05 -4.19 -0.84
C LYS A 45 -1.75 -4.57 -1.54
N MET A 46 -0.64 -4.55 -0.81
CA MET A 46 0.66 -4.95 -1.35
C MET A 46 0.66 -6.44 -1.72
N LEU A 47 0.16 -7.30 -0.84
CA LEU A 47 0.07 -8.74 -1.11
C LEU A 47 -0.81 -9.04 -2.33
N ALA A 48 -1.99 -8.42 -2.40
CA ALA A 48 -2.89 -8.59 -3.54
C ALA A 48 -2.27 -8.12 -4.87
N GLU A 49 -1.42 -7.09 -4.84
CA GLU A 49 -0.72 -6.62 -6.04
C GLU A 49 0.39 -7.59 -6.46
N VAL A 50 1.11 -8.19 -5.50
CA VAL A 50 2.09 -9.25 -5.79
C VAL A 50 1.40 -10.46 -6.42
N GLU A 51 0.30 -10.94 -5.82
CA GLU A 51 -0.50 -12.05 -6.36
C GLU A 51 -1.01 -11.76 -7.77
N ARG A 52 -1.44 -10.51 -8.04
CA ARG A 52 -1.85 -10.07 -9.37
C ARG A 52 -0.71 -10.14 -10.38
N ILE A 53 0.48 -9.66 -10.01
CA ILE A 53 1.66 -9.67 -10.89
C ILE A 53 2.12 -11.11 -11.17
N ASP A 54 2.13 -11.97 -10.15
CA ASP A 54 2.49 -13.37 -10.28
C ASP A 54 1.54 -14.09 -11.25
N ALA A 55 0.24 -13.85 -11.11
CA ALA A 55 -0.78 -14.40 -12.00
C ALA A 55 -0.68 -13.85 -13.43
N GLU A 56 -0.31 -12.59 -13.62
CA GLU A 56 -0.16 -11.97 -14.95
C GLU A 56 1.10 -12.38 -15.68
N ARG A 57 2.17 -12.73 -14.95
CA ARG A 57 3.47 -13.09 -15.51
C ARG A 57 3.76 -14.59 -15.52
N ASP A 58 2.83 -15.39 -15.01
CA ASP A 58 2.96 -16.85 -14.83
C ASP A 58 4.25 -17.21 -14.08
N TYR A 59 4.68 -16.33 -13.16
CA TYR A 59 5.90 -16.57 -12.39
C TYR A 59 5.64 -17.70 -11.39
N THR A 60 6.38 -18.79 -11.58
CA THR A 60 6.38 -19.92 -10.66
C THR A 60 7.37 -19.65 -9.52
N ALA A 61 7.22 -20.37 -8.39
CA ALA A 61 8.21 -20.32 -7.32
C ALA A 61 9.64 -20.64 -7.82
N GLU A 62 9.76 -21.43 -8.88
CA GLU A 62 11.02 -21.80 -9.54
C GLU A 62 11.62 -20.65 -10.37
N ASP A 63 10.82 -19.68 -10.81
CA ASP A 63 11.31 -18.47 -11.49
C ASP A 63 11.88 -17.46 -10.49
N TYR A 64 11.29 -17.37 -9.29
CA TYR A 64 11.83 -16.60 -8.18
C TYR A 64 13.16 -17.17 -7.68
N GLU A 65 13.25 -18.49 -7.51
CA GLU A 65 14.49 -19.20 -7.18
C GLU A 65 15.58 -18.95 -8.22
N ARG A 66 15.24 -18.96 -9.53
CA ARG A 66 16.20 -18.63 -10.59
C ARG A 66 16.65 -17.18 -10.58
N MET A 67 15.77 -16.23 -10.26
CA MET A 67 16.14 -14.82 -10.17
C MET A 67 17.02 -14.54 -8.94
N LEU A 68 16.75 -15.20 -7.82
CA LEU A 68 17.49 -15.02 -6.56
C LEU A 68 18.88 -15.68 -6.60
N ASN A 69 19.00 -16.79 -7.33
CA ASN A 69 20.25 -17.54 -7.51
C ASN A 69 20.97 -17.21 -8.83
N ALA A 70 20.47 -16.27 -9.64
CA ALA A 70 21.18 -15.81 -10.83
C ALA A 70 22.46 -15.08 -10.39
N PRO A 71 23.63 -15.45 -10.94
CA PRO A 71 24.86 -14.73 -10.64
C PRO A 71 24.78 -13.30 -11.16
N SER A 72 25.15 -12.33 -10.32
CA SER A 72 25.27 -10.91 -10.65
C SER A 72 26.25 -10.63 -11.77
#